data_AF-A0A7V8NRR0-F1
#
_entry.id   AF-A0A7V8NRR0-F1
#
_cell.length_a   1.000
_cell.length_b   1.000
_cell.length_c   1.000
_cell.angle_alpha   90.00
_cell.angle_beta   90.00
_cell.angle_gamma   90.00
#
_symmetry.space_group_name_H-M   'P 1'
#
loop_
_entity.id
_entity.type
_entity.pdbx_description
1 polymer ?
#
loop_
_entity_poly.entity_id
_entity_poly.type
_entity_poly.pdbx_seq_one_letter_code
_entity_poly.pdbx_strand_id
1 'polypeptide(L)'
;MPRFEKQGLKFAAISYDSEEILKFFSDRRKIDYPMLADADSQTIRAYRVLNGEATGMQKGFARPGYFFIDPDGIIREKFFEAKYRERLTGNSLLSKLFPELGEEVVDTVEAPRLQVALEQSDRAGVPGAHITLAAEIRLPQDVHVYAPGVEGYKPTHLVIDPMPQM
;
A
#
# COMPACT_ATOMS: atom_id res chain seq x y z
N MET A 1 3.25 9.77 9.25
CA MET A 1 4.61 9.95 8.72
C MET A 1 5.75 9.29 9.50
N PRO A 2 5.71 9.11 10.85
CA PRO A 2 6.87 8.61 11.60
C PRO A 2 7.46 7.28 11.10
N ARG A 3 6.66 6.40 10.50
CA ARG A 3 7.12 5.12 9.96
C ARG A 3 7.96 5.24 8.70
N PHE A 4 7.53 6.05 7.72
CA PHE A 4 8.32 6.31 6.51
C PHE A 4 9.65 6.98 6.89
N GLU A 5 9.61 7.99 7.77
CA GLU A 5 10.80 8.73 8.17
C GLU A 5 11.81 7.87 8.94
N LYS A 6 11.34 6.93 9.78
CA LYS A 6 12.21 5.95 10.46
C LYS A 6 13.03 5.09 9.49
N GLN A 7 12.58 4.96 8.24
CA GLN A 7 13.28 4.23 7.18
C GLN A 7 14.13 5.13 6.29
N GLY A 8 14.29 6.40 6.66
CA GLY A 8 14.96 7.39 5.82
C GLY A 8 14.15 7.81 4.60
N LEU A 9 12.87 7.43 4.51
CA LEU A 9 12.01 7.78 3.39
C LEU A 9 11.41 9.17 3.59
N LYS A 10 11.40 9.94 2.52
CA LYS A 10 10.65 11.20 2.42
C LYS A 10 9.37 10.96 1.64
N PHE A 11 8.30 11.63 2.06
CA PHE A 11 6.99 11.52 1.42
C PHE A 11 6.56 12.89 0.91
N ALA A 12 6.01 12.93 -0.30
CA ALA A 12 5.34 14.09 -0.85
C ALA A 12 4.12 13.63 -1.65
N ALA A 13 3.06 14.43 -1.61
CA ALA A 13 1.90 14.25 -2.49
C ALA A 13 1.96 15.24 -3.65
N ILE A 14 1.36 14.89 -4.77
CA ILE A 14 1.19 15.78 -5.94
C ILE A 14 -0.26 15.70 -6.42
N SER A 15 -0.87 16.84 -6.74
CA SER A 15 -2.18 16.88 -7.38
C SER A 15 -2.29 18.05 -8.36
N TYR A 16 -3.32 18.01 -9.20
CA TYR A 16 -3.63 19.09 -10.14
C TYR A 16 -4.21 20.34 -9.47
N ASP A 17 -4.39 20.33 -8.16
CA ASP A 17 -4.94 21.47 -7.42
C ASP A 17 -3.91 22.60 -7.36
N SER A 18 -4.40 23.84 -7.23
CA SER A 18 -3.53 25.01 -7.05
C SER A 18 -2.89 25.01 -5.65
N GLU A 19 -1.83 25.80 -5.49
CA GLU A 19 -1.17 25.97 -4.19
C GLU A 19 -2.13 26.45 -3.10
N GLU A 20 -3.06 27.35 -3.43
CA GLU A 20 -4.05 27.87 -2.48
C GLU A 20 -5.02 26.78 -2.01
N ILE A 21 -5.48 25.92 -2.93
CA ILE A 21 -6.37 24.79 -2.61
C ILE A 21 -5.62 23.77 -1.75
N LEU A 22 -4.39 23.44 -2.13
CA LEU A 22 -3.55 22.51 -1.37
C LEU A 22 -3.25 23.04 0.04
N LYS A 23 -2.92 24.33 0.16
CA LYS A 23 -2.69 24.98 1.46
C LYS A 23 -3.94 24.93 2.33
N PHE A 24 -5.10 25.28 1.77
CA PHE A 24 -6.36 25.20 2.51
C PHE A 24 -6.65 23.76 2.98
N PHE A 25 -6.43 22.78 2.10
CA PHE A 25 -6.63 21.37 2.41
C PHE A 25 -5.66 20.87 3.49
N SER A 26 -4.37 21.19 3.38
CA SER A 26 -3.36 20.79 4.36
C SER A 26 -3.63 21.39 5.73
N ASP A 27 -3.98 22.68 5.80
CA ASP A 27 -4.29 23.39 7.04
C ASP A 27 -5.54 22.81 7.73
N ARG A 28 -6.55 22.42 6.95
CA ARG A 28 -7.79 21.80 7.44
C ARG A 28 -7.57 20.36 7.91
N ARG A 29 -6.78 19.58 7.17
CA ARG A 29 -6.52 18.15 7.46
C ARG A 29 -5.32 17.90 8.36
N LYS A 30 -4.59 18.95 8.74
CA LYS A 30 -3.35 18.88 9.54
C LYS A 30 -2.32 17.96 8.89
N ILE A 31 -2.15 18.11 7.58
CA ILE A 31 -1.15 17.39 6.80
C ILE A 31 0.20 18.04 7.05
N ASP A 32 1.19 17.22 7.43
CA ASP A 32 2.54 17.60 7.84
C ASP A 32 3.60 17.31 6.78
N TYR A 33 3.23 16.62 5.70
CA TYR A 33 4.10 16.32 4.56
C TYR A 33 3.90 17.29 3.40
N PRO A 34 4.92 17.53 2.56
CA PRO A 34 4.81 18.38 1.39
C PRO A 34 3.69 17.95 0.42
N MET A 35 2.93 18.93 -0.07
CA MET A 35 1.97 18.77 -1.15
C MET A 35 2.39 19.68 -2.31
N LEU A 36 2.62 19.09 -3.48
CA LEU A 36 3.10 19.75 -4.68
C LEU A 36 1.90 20.06 -5.59
N ALA A 37 1.75 21.33 -5.97
CA ALA A 37 0.77 21.75 -6.97
C ALA A 37 1.28 21.44 -8.37
N ASP A 38 0.41 20.87 -9.20
CA ASP A 38 0.64 20.59 -10.62
C ASP A 38 -0.57 21.08 -11.41
N ALA A 39 -0.89 22.37 -11.30
CA ALA A 39 -2.14 22.98 -11.79
C ALA A 39 -2.49 22.63 -13.25
N ASP A 40 -1.48 22.56 -14.11
CA ASP A 40 -1.62 22.22 -15.54
C ASP A 40 -1.50 20.70 -15.83
N SER A 41 -1.33 19.90 -14.77
CA SER A 41 -1.08 18.46 -14.79
C SER A 41 0.15 18.07 -15.62
N GLN A 42 1.18 18.92 -15.67
CA GLN A 42 2.36 18.70 -16.51
C GLN A 42 3.17 17.51 -15.99
N THR A 43 3.37 17.43 -14.68
CA THR A 43 4.08 16.32 -14.04
C THR A 43 3.26 15.04 -14.12
N ILE A 44 1.95 15.11 -13.83
CA ILE A 44 1.01 13.99 -13.95
C ILE A 44 1.02 13.39 -15.37
N ARG A 45 1.08 14.24 -16.41
CA ARG A 45 1.20 13.82 -17.81
C ARG A 45 2.58 13.23 -18.12
N ALA A 46 3.65 13.86 -17.67
CA ALA A 46 5.02 13.39 -17.87
C ALA A 46 5.24 11.99 -17.29
N TYR A 47 4.65 11.73 -16.12
CA TYR A 47 4.69 10.42 -15.45
C TYR A 47 3.67 9.41 -16.00
N ARG A 48 2.87 9.81 -16.99
CA ARG A 48 1.86 8.98 -17.68
C ARG A 48 0.80 8.41 -16.76
N VAL A 49 0.38 9.19 -15.75
CA VAL A 49 -0.62 8.79 -14.76
C VAL A 49 -1.88 9.65 -14.80
N LEU A 50 -2.07 10.47 -15.84
CA LEU A 50 -3.32 11.19 -16.04
C LEU A 50 -4.52 10.23 -16.15
N ASN A 51 -5.58 10.50 -15.43
CA ASN A 51 -6.86 9.82 -15.58
C ASN A 51 -7.61 10.37 -16.81
N GLY A 52 -7.56 9.62 -17.91
CA GLY A 52 -8.25 9.98 -19.16
C GLY A 52 -9.78 9.94 -19.07
N GLU A 53 -10.35 9.30 -18.04
CA GLU A 53 -11.80 9.21 -17.82
C GLU A 53 -12.34 10.40 -17.02
N ALA A 54 -11.47 11.23 -16.45
CA ALA A 54 -11.86 12.37 -15.64
C ALA A 54 -12.44 13.52 -16.49
N THR A 55 -13.60 14.03 -16.10
CA THR A 55 -14.35 15.06 -16.84
C THR A 55 -14.72 16.26 -15.96
N GLY A 56 -15.12 17.36 -16.58
CA GLY A 56 -15.52 18.59 -15.88
C GLY A 56 -14.41 19.11 -14.95
N MET A 57 -14.76 19.39 -13.69
CA MET A 57 -13.83 19.90 -12.67
C MET A 57 -12.69 18.93 -12.34
N GLN A 58 -12.82 17.64 -12.69
CA GLN A 58 -11.80 16.63 -12.43
C GLN A 58 -10.80 16.49 -13.58
N LYS A 59 -10.96 17.26 -14.67
CA LYS A 59 -10.05 17.23 -15.81
C LYS A 59 -8.64 17.65 -15.35
N GLY A 60 -7.70 16.71 -15.36
CA GLY A 60 -6.35 16.90 -14.79
C GLY A 60 -6.01 15.88 -13.69
N PHE A 61 -7.01 15.18 -13.16
CA PHE A 61 -6.78 14.17 -12.12
C PHE A 61 -5.75 13.12 -12.54
N ALA A 62 -4.85 12.77 -11.62
CA ALA A 62 -4.08 11.55 -11.74
C ALA A 62 -4.95 10.31 -11.41
N ARG A 63 -4.60 9.16 -11.98
CA ARG A 63 -4.99 7.87 -11.42
C ARG A 63 -4.39 7.79 -10.01
N PRO A 64 -5.13 7.30 -9.01
CA PRO A 64 -4.62 7.19 -7.65
C PRO A 64 -3.46 6.19 -7.62
N GLY A 65 -2.38 6.55 -6.92
CA GLY A 65 -1.24 5.66 -6.78
C GLY A 65 0.00 6.31 -6.18
N TYR A 66 1.07 5.54 -6.17
CA TYR A 66 2.35 5.88 -5.55
C TYR A 66 3.51 5.54 -6.48
N PHE A 67 4.53 6.38 -6.44
CA PHE A 67 5.86 6.09 -6.98
C PHE A 67 6.83 5.91 -5.82
N PHE A 68 7.67 4.89 -5.90
CA PHE A 68 8.87 4.80 -5.07
C PHE A 68 10.08 5.17 -5.92
N ILE A 69 10.77 6.23 -5.52
CA ILE A 69 11.87 6.83 -6.27
C ILE A 69 13.11 6.77 -5.38
N ASP A 70 14.23 6.32 -5.94
CA ASP A 70 15.50 6.27 -5.23
C ASP A 70 16.23 7.65 -5.26
N PRO A 71 17.34 7.82 -4.51
CA PRO A 71 18.06 9.09 -4.45
C PRO A 71 18.64 9.59 -5.79
N ASP A 72 18.83 8.70 -6.77
CA ASP A 72 19.30 9.06 -8.11
C ASP A 72 18.14 9.53 -9.03
N GLY A 73 16.91 9.57 -8.50
CA GLY A 73 15.72 9.96 -9.23
C GLY A 73 15.11 8.83 -10.07
N ILE A 74 15.53 7.58 -9.85
CA ILE A 74 15.03 6.43 -10.60
C ILE A 74 13.78 5.88 -9.92
N ILE A 75 12.70 5.74 -10.69
CA ILE A 75 11.48 5.06 -10.24
C ILE A 75 11.79 3.57 -10.09
N ARG A 76 11.78 3.08 -8.85
CA ARG A 76 11.99 1.67 -8.52
C ARG A 76 10.69 0.87 -8.58
N GLU A 77 9.60 1.44 -8.07
CA GLU A 77 8.30 0.78 -8.03
C GLU A 77 7.16 1.74 -8.39
N LYS A 78 6.06 1.17 -8.90
CA LYS A 78 4.83 1.89 -9.25
C LYS A 78 3.63 1.13 -8.71
N PHE A 79 2.77 1.81 -7.94
CA PHE A 79 1.55 1.23 -7.40
C PHE A 79 0.36 2.08 -7.82
N PHE A 80 -0.30 1.73 -8.93
CA PHE A 80 -1.43 2.48 -9.47
C PHE A 80 -2.60 1.55 -9.74
N GLU A 81 -3.78 2.00 -9.33
CA GLU A 81 -5.01 1.25 -9.57
C GLU A 81 -5.76 1.77 -10.78
N ALA A 82 -6.48 0.86 -11.45
CA ALA A 82 -7.29 1.22 -12.60
C ALA A 82 -8.48 2.12 -12.19
N LYS A 83 -9.07 1.87 -11.03
CA LYS A 83 -10.25 2.57 -10.52
C LYS A 83 -9.89 3.64 -9.51
N TYR A 84 -10.51 4.80 -9.63
CA TYR A 84 -10.26 5.98 -8.78
C TYR A 84 -10.44 5.76 -7.27
N ARG A 85 -11.30 4.81 -6.87
CA ARG A 85 -11.59 4.54 -5.45
C ARG A 85 -10.64 3.53 -4.82
N GLU A 86 -9.98 2.74 -5.64
CA GLU A 86 -9.10 1.69 -5.18
C GLU A 86 -7.70 2.29 -4.99
N ARG A 87 -7.12 2.12 -3.80
CA ARG A 87 -5.75 2.56 -3.51
C ARG A 87 -5.16 1.78 -2.36
N LEU A 88 -3.85 1.58 -2.40
CA LEU A 88 -3.10 1.13 -1.22
C LEU A 88 -3.19 2.19 -0.12
N THR A 89 -3.36 1.73 1.11
CA THR A 89 -3.08 2.55 2.30
C THR A 89 -1.58 2.82 2.40
N GLY A 90 -1.19 3.84 3.19
CA GLY A 90 0.22 4.10 3.46
C GLY A 90 0.92 2.90 4.13
N ASN A 91 0.20 2.18 5.00
CA ASN A 91 0.73 0.98 5.64
C ASN A 91 0.88 -0.19 4.66
N SER A 92 -0.10 -0.42 3.78
CA SER A 92 0.03 -1.45 2.73
C SER A 92 1.20 -1.17 1.79
N LEU A 93 1.46 0.11 1.49
CA LEU A 93 2.62 0.52 0.71
C LEU A 93 3.93 0.18 1.43
N LEU A 94 4.04 0.49 2.73
CA LEU A 94 5.21 0.14 3.54
C LEU A 94 5.42 -1.38 3.60
N SER A 95 4.38 -2.17 3.89
CA SER A 95 4.49 -3.63 3.95
C SER A 95 4.92 -4.26 2.62
N LYS A 96 4.55 -3.65 1.49
CA LYS A 96 4.98 -4.13 0.16
C LYS A 96 6.43 -3.76 -0.16
N LEU A 97 6.85 -2.55 0.19
CA LEU A 97 8.21 -2.06 -0.11
C LEU A 97 9.26 -2.62 0.86
N PHE A 98 8.88 -2.80 2.12
CA PHE A 98 9.74 -3.20 3.22
C PHE A 98 8.98 -4.24 4.08
N PRO A 99 8.86 -5.49 3.62
CA PRO A 99 8.11 -6.53 4.33
C PRO A 99 8.57 -6.74 5.78
N GLU A 100 9.86 -6.53 6.05
CA GLU A 100 10.46 -6.58 7.39
C GLU A 100 9.94 -5.49 8.36
N LEU A 101 9.18 -4.52 7.85
CA LEU A 101 8.58 -3.43 8.60
C LEU A 101 7.06 -3.51 8.72
N GLY A 102 6.47 -4.65 8.33
CA GLY A 102 5.05 -4.97 8.58
C GLY A 102 4.61 -4.56 10.00
N GLU A 103 3.41 -4.00 10.12
CA GLU A 103 2.94 -3.40 11.39
C GLU A 103 2.25 -4.41 12.33
N GLU A 104 2.75 -4.42 13.58
CA GLU A 104 2.18 -4.62 14.95
C GLU A 104 1.00 -5.52 15.27
N VAL A 105 0.07 -5.84 14.38
CA VAL A 105 -0.97 -6.83 14.72
C VAL A 105 -0.43 -8.19 14.38
N VAL A 106 0.48 -8.66 15.24
CA VAL A 106 0.91 -10.04 15.26
C VAL A 106 -0.04 -10.77 16.19
N ASP A 107 -1.00 -11.48 15.63
CA ASP A 107 -1.59 -12.59 16.39
C ASP A 107 -0.73 -13.82 16.15
N THR A 108 -0.30 -14.45 17.25
CA THR A 108 0.52 -15.65 17.17
C THR A 108 -0.36 -16.84 17.49
N VAL A 109 -0.59 -17.67 16.48
CA VAL A 109 -1.29 -18.93 16.66
C VAL A 109 -0.26 -20.03 16.86
N GLU A 110 -0.21 -20.57 18.07
CA GLU A 110 0.56 -21.75 18.39
C GLU A 110 -0.19 -23.00 17.92
N ALA A 111 0.43 -23.76 17.02
CA ALA A 111 -0.06 -25.07 16.61
C ALA A 111 0.94 -26.16 17.04
N PRO A 112 0.53 -27.44 17.12
CA PRO A 112 1.38 -28.50 17.67
C PRO A 112 2.76 -28.67 17.03
N ARG A 113 2.98 -28.19 15.80
CA ARG A 113 4.21 -28.38 15.02
C ARG A 113 4.64 -27.16 14.21
N LEU A 114 4.03 -26.01 14.44
CA LEU A 114 4.36 -24.77 13.75
C LEU A 114 3.81 -23.59 14.55
N GLN A 115 4.44 -22.44 14.38
CA GLN A 115 3.92 -21.17 14.84
C GLN A 115 3.52 -20.36 13.61
N VAL A 116 2.34 -19.75 13.64
CA VAL A 116 1.93 -18.77 12.61
C VAL A 116 1.85 -17.40 13.26
N ALA A 117 2.61 -16.46 12.74
CA ALA A 117 2.40 -15.03 13.01
C ALA A 117 1.51 -14.48 11.89
N LEU A 118 0.33 -14.02 12.25
CA LEU A 118 -0.60 -13.37 11.33
C LEU A 118 -0.42 -11.87 11.45
N GLU A 119 -0.28 -11.20 10.31
CA GLU A 119 -0.04 -9.76 10.21
C GLU A 119 -1.06 -9.09 9.29
N GLN A 120 -1.36 -7.83 9.57
CA GLN A 120 -2.17 -7.00 8.69
C GLN A 120 -1.63 -5.57 8.64
N SER A 121 -1.72 -4.94 7.46
CA SER A 121 -1.24 -3.57 7.28
C SER A 121 -2.06 -2.53 8.05
N ASP A 122 -3.36 -2.73 8.20
CA ASP A 122 -4.28 -1.74 8.77
C ASP A 122 -5.27 -2.42 9.72
N ARG A 123 -5.53 -1.80 10.88
CA ARG A 123 -6.54 -2.28 11.85
C ARG A 123 -7.98 -2.00 11.44
N ALA A 124 -8.18 -1.05 10.52
CA ALA A 124 -9.48 -0.66 10.02
C ALA A 124 -9.36 -0.24 8.55
N GLY A 125 -10.38 -0.59 7.77
CA GLY A 125 -10.50 -0.20 6.37
C GLY A 125 -11.60 0.84 6.14
N VAL A 126 -11.50 1.53 5.02
CA VAL A 126 -12.61 2.29 4.43
C VAL A 126 -12.94 1.70 3.05
N PRO A 127 -14.16 1.86 2.52
CA PRO A 127 -14.51 1.32 1.20
C PRO A 127 -13.52 1.74 0.11
N GLY A 128 -12.97 0.76 -0.61
CA GLY A 128 -11.96 0.96 -1.65
C GLY A 128 -10.50 0.93 -1.18
N ALA A 129 -10.24 0.87 0.13
CA ALA A 129 -8.88 0.66 0.63
C ALA A 129 -8.44 -0.78 0.35
N HIS A 130 -7.23 -0.95 -0.16
CA HIS A 130 -6.56 -2.25 -0.20
C HIS A 130 -5.76 -2.43 1.09
N ILE A 131 -6.09 -3.49 1.83
CA ILE A 131 -5.39 -3.91 3.05
C ILE A 131 -4.56 -5.15 2.70
N THR A 132 -3.33 -5.20 3.19
CA THR A 132 -2.46 -6.36 3.01
C THR A 132 -2.55 -7.25 4.25
N LEU A 133 -2.84 -8.54 4.04
CA LEU A 133 -2.75 -9.58 5.05
C LEU A 133 -1.52 -10.44 4.76
N ALA A 134 -0.77 -10.79 5.81
CA ALA A 134 0.40 -11.66 5.72
C ALA A 134 0.34 -12.75 6.79
N ALA A 135 0.95 -13.89 6.48
CA ALA A 135 1.09 -15.01 7.41
C ALA A 135 2.55 -15.50 7.34
N GLU A 136 3.29 -15.29 8.41
CA GLU A 136 4.65 -15.82 8.58
C GLU A 136 4.55 -17.19 9.27
N ILE A 137 5.00 -18.23 8.57
CA ILE A 137 5.00 -19.60 9.11
C ILE A 137 6.40 -19.91 9.62
N ARG A 138 6.52 -20.14 10.92
CA ARG A 138 7.77 -20.57 11.56
C ARG A 138 7.70 -22.06 11.84
N LEU A 139 8.66 -22.77 11.26
CA LEU A 139 8.77 -24.22 11.35
C LEU A 139 9.89 -24.59 12.34
N PRO A 140 9.67 -25.59 13.21
CA PRO A 140 10.74 -26.22 13.95
C PRO A 140 11.79 -26.80 13.00
N GLN A 141 12.99 -27.05 13.54
CA GLN A 141 14.02 -27.76 12.80
C GLN A 141 13.48 -29.10 12.28
N ASP A 142 13.89 -29.48 11.08
CA ASP A 142 13.52 -30.74 10.40
C ASP A 142 12.03 -30.86 10.01
N VAL A 143 11.27 -29.76 10.02
CA VAL A 143 9.91 -29.68 9.47
C VAL A 143 9.93 -29.00 8.10
N HIS A 144 9.31 -29.65 7.11
CA HIS A 144 9.16 -29.12 5.76
C HIS A 144 7.70 -28.96 5.37
N VAL A 145 7.36 -27.82 4.77
CA VAL A 145 6.04 -27.55 4.17
C VAL A 145 6.17 -27.49 2.65
N TYR A 146 5.09 -27.83 1.96
CA TYR A 146 5.10 -27.94 0.51
C TYR A 146 3.99 -27.09 -0.12
N ALA A 147 4.31 -26.45 -1.23
CA ALA A 147 3.34 -25.69 -2.00
C ALA A 147 2.29 -26.61 -2.67
N PRO A 148 1.11 -26.09 -3.05
CA PRO A 148 0.15 -26.84 -3.85
C PRO A 148 0.79 -27.42 -5.14
N GLY A 149 0.48 -28.68 -5.47
CA GLY A 149 0.96 -29.35 -6.68
C GLY A 149 2.07 -30.38 -6.50
N VAL A 150 2.52 -30.63 -5.27
CA VAL A 150 3.51 -31.68 -4.97
C VAL A 150 2.91 -33.09 -5.02
N GLU A 151 3.70 -34.06 -5.51
CA GLU A 151 3.37 -35.49 -5.46
C GLU A 151 4.06 -36.17 -4.26
N GLY A 152 3.36 -37.07 -3.57
CA GLY A 152 3.91 -37.82 -2.43
C GLY A 152 4.04 -37.04 -1.11
N TYR A 153 3.71 -35.75 -1.10
CA TYR A 153 3.75 -34.88 0.09
C TYR A 153 2.39 -34.25 0.39
N LYS A 154 2.23 -33.68 1.60
CA LYS A 154 1.03 -32.94 2.01
C LYS A 154 1.21 -31.45 1.72
N PRO A 155 0.45 -30.84 0.79
CA PRO A 155 0.55 -29.42 0.52
C PRO A 155 -0.09 -28.57 1.63
N THR A 156 0.37 -27.34 1.78
CA THR A 156 -0.28 -26.30 2.60
C THR A 156 -1.29 -25.50 1.81
N HIS A 157 -2.38 -25.09 2.46
CA HIS A 157 -3.41 -24.24 1.88
C HIS A 157 -3.64 -23.01 2.77
N LEU A 158 -3.75 -21.84 2.15
CA LEU A 158 -4.27 -20.63 2.78
C LEU A 158 -5.73 -20.50 2.38
N VAL A 159 -6.62 -20.51 3.37
CA VAL A 159 -8.06 -20.30 3.18
C VAL A 159 -8.42 -19.01 3.89
N ILE A 160 -9.04 -18.09 3.15
CA ILE A 160 -9.59 -16.85 3.70
C ILE A 160 -11.11 -16.99 3.57
N ASP A 161 -11.78 -17.06 4.72
CA ASP A 161 -13.23 -17.14 4.73
C ASP A 161 -13.83 -15.84 4.18
N PRO A 162 -14.91 -15.93 3.38
CA PRO A 162 -15.59 -14.74 2.91
C PRO A 162 -16.14 -13.95 4.10
N MET A 163 -15.96 -12.62 4.11
CA MET A 163 -16.63 -11.77 5.09
C MET A 163 -18.13 -11.78 4.82
N PRO A 164 -18.99 -12.24 5.77
CA PRO A 164 -20.42 -12.43 5.52
C PRO A 164 -21.20 -11.14 5.21
N GLN A 165 -20.57 -9.97 5.36
CA GLN A 165 -21.19 -8.65 5.31
C GLN A 165 -20.68 -7.78 4.13
N MET A 166 -19.90 -8.35 3.20
CA MET A 166 -19.43 -7.70 1.98
C MET A 166 -20.01 -8.36 0.72
#